data_AF-A0A540X7T1-F1
#
_entry.id   AF-A0A540X7T1-F1
#
_cell.length_a   1.000
_cell.length_b   1.000
_cell.length_c   1.000
_cell.angle_alpha   90.00
_cell.angle_beta   90.00
_cell.angle_gamma   90.00
#
_symmetry.space_group_name_H-M   'P 1'
#
loop_
_entity.id
_entity.type
_entity.pdbx_description
1 polymer ?
#
loop_
_entity_poly.entity_id
_entity_poly.type
_entity_poly.pdbx_seq_one_letter_code
_entity_poly.pdbx_strand_id
1 'polypeptide(L)'
;MARFMESGHYAAHLRQMRLVYAERRDALLDSLKREAPGVLRIGTAEAGMHVTAFLAEGLQDEAVIARTDARRLGARRLSPLYLGRKREQGLVLGFSGASPAGLRAAVRTLCGVLDGPNR
;
A
#
# COMPACT_ATOMS: atom_id res chain seq x y z
N MET A 1 -20.50 -17.94 -21.90
CA MET A 1 -19.42 -17.88 -20.92
C MET A 1 -18.26 -18.85 -21.19
N ALA A 2 -18.38 -19.84 -22.10
CA ALA A 2 -17.28 -20.75 -22.43
C ALA A 2 -16.29 -20.24 -23.52
N ARG A 3 -16.71 -19.36 -24.44
CA ARG A 3 -15.86 -18.88 -25.55
C ARG A 3 -14.78 -17.83 -25.21
N PHE A 4 -14.57 -17.53 -23.94
CA PHE A 4 -13.49 -16.62 -23.51
C PHE A 4 -12.32 -17.36 -22.83
N MET A 5 -12.52 -18.62 -22.44
CA MET A 5 -11.47 -19.45 -21.81
C MET A 5 -10.55 -20.14 -22.83
N GLU A 6 -10.95 -20.23 -24.10
CA GLU A 6 -10.22 -20.96 -25.15
C GLU A 6 -9.25 -20.11 -25.97
N SER A 7 -9.32 -18.78 -25.88
CA SER A 7 -8.38 -17.93 -26.61
C SER A 7 -7.22 -17.55 -25.69
N GLY A 8 -5.99 -17.82 -26.11
CA GLY A 8 -4.75 -17.42 -25.41
C GLY A 8 -4.66 -15.91 -25.10
N HIS A 9 -5.60 -15.10 -25.59
CA HIS A 9 -5.84 -13.71 -25.22
C HIS A 9 -6.16 -13.51 -23.74
N TYR A 10 -6.90 -14.41 -23.08
CA TYR A 10 -7.17 -14.28 -21.64
C TYR A 10 -5.90 -14.47 -20.81
N ALA A 11 -5.11 -15.49 -21.13
CA ALA A 11 -3.80 -15.70 -20.50
C ALA A 11 -2.80 -14.58 -20.81
N ALA A 12 -2.81 -14.03 -22.03
CA ALA A 12 -2.00 -12.87 -22.40
C ALA A 12 -2.42 -11.61 -21.64
N HIS A 13 -3.73 -11.36 -21.52
CA HIS A 13 -4.28 -10.25 -20.76
C HIS A 13 -3.92 -10.36 -19.27
N LEU A 14 -4.04 -11.55 -18.67
CA LEU A 14 -3.62 -11.78 -17.29
C LEU A 14 -2.10 -11.56 -17.08
N ARG A 15 -1.26 -11.97 -18.03
CA ARG A 15 0.18 -11.68 -17.99
C ARG A 15 0.45 -10.18 -18.06
N GLN A 16 -0.20 -9.46 -18.97
CA GLN A 16 -0.08 -8.01 -19.09
C GLN A 16 -0.51 -7.30 -17.81
N MET A 17 -1.65 -7.67 -17.22
CA MET A 17 -2.10 -7.10 -15.94
C MET A 17 -1.13 -7.40 -14.79
N ARG A 18 -0.56 -8.61 -14.73
CA ARG A 18 0.47 -8.96 -13.74
C ARG A 18 1.70 -8.06 -13.84
N LEU A 19 2.15 -7.73 -15.05
CA LEU A 19 3.28 -6.82 -15.25
C LEU A 19 2.95 -5.40 -14.79
N VAL A 20 1.77 -4.88 -15.15
CA VAL A 20 1.34 -3.53 -14.72
C VAL A 20 1.20 -3.44 -13.20
N TYR A 21 0.66 -4.47 -12.55
CA TYR A 21 0.56 -4.49 -11.09
C TYR A 21 1.90 -4.71 -10.40
N ALA A 22 2.81 -5.47 -11.00
CA ALA A 22 4.18 -5.61 -10.50
C ALA A 22 4.90 -4.26 -10.54
N GLU A 23 4.85 -3.53 -11.66
CA GLU A 23 5.46 -2.20 -11.78
C GLU A 23 4.93 -1.21 -10.73
N ARG A 24 3.61 -1.19 -10.52
CA ARG A 24 2.98 -0.34 -9.50
C ARG A 24 3.40 -0.74 -8.09
N ARG A 25 3.38 -2.03 -7.79
CA ARG A 25 3.82 -2.58 -6.49
C ARG A 25 5.27 -2.19 -6.23
N ASP A 26 6.14 -2.41 -7.20
CA ASP A 26 7.58 -2.16 -7.06
C ASP A 26 7.83 -0.65 -6.90
N ALA A 27 7.14 0.21 -7.65
CA ALA A 27 7.20 1.66 -7.46
C ALA A 27 6.77 2.11 -6.06
N LEU A 28 5.72 1.49 -5.49
CA LEU A 28 5.28 1.76 -4.12
C LEU A 28 6.34 1.29 -3.10
N LEU A 29 6.78 0.03 -3.20
CA LEU A 29 7.76 -0.56 -2.28
C LEU A 29 9.08 0.21 -2.27
N ASP A 30 9.58 0.55 -3.45
CA ASP A 30 10.81 1.31 -3.62
C ASP A 30 10.71 2.72 -3.05
N SER A 31 9.55 3.38 -3.25
CA SER A 31 9.33 4.70 -2.67
C SER A 31 9.24 4.63 -1.14
N LEU A 32 8.54 3.63 -0.59
CA LEU A 32 8.44 3.46 0.87
C LEU A 32 9.81 3.18 1.50
N LYS A 33 10.64 2.36 0.85
CA LYS A 33 12.01 2.07 1.31
C LYS A 33 12.92 3.30 1.31
N ARG A 34 12.77 4.19 0.31
CA ARG A 34 13.60 5.40 0.19
C ARG A 34 13.16 6.52 1.13
N GLU A 35 11.86 6.74 1.24
CA GLU A 35 11.31 7.95 1.89
C GLU A 35 10.98 7.73 3.38
N ALA A 36 10.78 6.49 3.83
CA ALA A 36 10.41 6.18 5.23
C ALA A 36 11.35 5.17 5.92
N PRO A 37 12.69 5.32 5.83
CA PRO A 37 13.60 4.39 6.50
C PRO A 37 13.40 4.44 8.02
N GLY A 38 13.14 3.29 8.63
CA GLY A 38 12.99 3.15 10.09
C GLY A 38 11.65 3.61 10.67
N VAL A 39 10.78 4.25 9.88
CA VAL A 39 9.44 4.68 10.33
C VAL A 39 8.36 3.65 9.95
N LEU A 40 8.60 2.92 8.85
CA LEU A 40 7.71 1.87 8.36
C LEU A 40 8.46 0.55 8.22
N ARG A 41 7.90 -0.52 8.78
CA ARG A 41 8.29 -1.90 8.46
C ARG A 41 7.32 -2.44 7.41
N ILE A 42 7.81 -2.81 6.24
CA ILE A 42 6.97 -3.34 5.16
C ILE A 42 6.70 -4.83 5.39
N GLY A 43 5.43 -5.22 5.36
CA GLY A 43 4.99 -6.62 5.39
C GLY A 43 5.22 -7.33 4.06
N THR A 44 5.04 -8.64 4.04
CA THR A 44 5.14 -9.43 2.82
C THR A 44 4.03 -9.06 1.84
N ALA A 45 4.42 -8.55 0.67
CA ALA A 45 3.50 -8.26 -0.44
C ALA A 45 3.37 -9.49 -1.35
N GLU A 46 2.91 -10.61 -0.79
CA GLU A 46 2.99 -11.92 -1.47
C GLU A 46 1.85 -12.18 -2.47
N ALA A 47 0.69 -11.51 -2.35
CA ALA A 47 -0.36 -11.56 -3.36
C ALA A 47 -1.38 -10.44 -3.19
N GLY A 48 -1.93 -9.94 -4.30
CA GLY A 48 -3.06 -9.01 -4.31
C GLY A 48 -2.72 -7.59 -4.79
N MET A 49 -3.55 -6.62 -4.37
CA MET A 49 -3.51 -5.22 -4.80
C MET A 49 -3.13 -4.24 -3.67
N HIS A 50 -2.62 -4.78 -2.55
CA HIS A 50 -2.30 -4.01 -1.36
C HIS A 50 -0.94 -4.41 -0.77
N VAL A 51 -0.32 -3.46 -0.07
CA VAL A 51 0.87 -3.67 0.75
C VAL A 51 0.53 -3.28 2.18
N THR A 52 0.92 -4.12 3.14
CA THR A 52 0.84 -3.78 4.57
C THR A 52 2.12 -3.09 5.00
N ALA A 53 2.00 -1.91 5.61
CA ALA A 53 3.10 -1.14 6.17
C ALA A 53 2.85 -0.94 7.68
N PHE A 54 3.67 -1.56 8.52
CA PHE A 54 3.59 -1.45 9.97
C PHE A 54 4.28 -0.16 10.43
N LEU A 55 3.62 0.59 11.30
CA LEU A 55 4.16 1.82 11.88
C LEU A 55 5.20 1.48 12.96
N ALA A 56 6.19 2.35 13.13
CA ALA A 56 7.10 2.30 14.26
C ALA A 56 6.37 2.46 15.61
N GLU A 57 7.02 2.02 16.69
CA GLU A 57 6.47 2.11 18.04
C GLU A 57 6.15 3.57 18.43
N GLY A 58 5.03 3.77 19.13
CA GLY A 58 4.52 5.09 19.51
C GLY A 58 3.58 5.75 18.49
N LEU A 59 3.56 5.30 17.24
CA LEU A 59 2.63 5.80 16.22
C LEU A 59 1.30 5.04 16.22
N GLN A 60 0.19 5.77 16.06
CA GLN A 60 -1.16 5.21 15.98
C GLN A 60 -1.72 5.39 14.56
N ASP A 61 -2.24 4.32 13.97
CA ASP A 61 -2.74 4.35 12.59
C ASP A 61 -3.96 5.25 12.41
N GLU A 62 -4.76 5.43 13.46
CA GLU A 62 -5.87 6.38 13.52
C GLU A 62 -5.41 7.82 13.39
N ALA A 63 -4.37 8.22 14.12
CA ALA A 63 -3.81 9.57 14.03
C ALA A 63 -3.17 9.83 12.66
N VAL A 64 -2.47 8.83 12.11
CA VAL A 64 -1.85 8.93 10.77
C VAL A 64 -2.92 9.06 9.68
N ILE A 65 -3.97 8.23 9.71
CA ILE A 65 -5.07 8.33 8.75
C ILE A 65 -5.84 9.64 8.91
N ALA A 66 -6.06 10.14 10.13
CA ALA A 66 -6.74 11.42 10.34
C ALA A 66 -5.97 12.62 9.75
N ARG A 67 -4.64 12.54 9.74
CA ARG A 67 -3.75 13.57 9.17
C ARG A 67 -3.51 13.40 7.66
N THR A 68 -4.05 12.35 7.06
CA THR A 68 -3.85 11.97 5.67
C THR A 68 -5.15 12.08 4.90
N ASP A 69 -5.13 12.59 3.66
CA ASP A 69 -6.26 12.42 2.76
C ASP A 69 -6.32 10.94 2.29
N ALA A 70 -7.06 10.12 3.04
CA ALA A 70 -7.20 8.68 2.80
C ALA A 70 -7.68 8.36 1.38
N ARG A 71 -8.42 9.29 0.72
CA ARG A 71 -8.88 9.12 -0.66
C ARG A 71 -7.75 9.25 -1.67
N ARG A 72 -6.74 10.09 -1.40
CA ARG A 72 -5.58 10.27 -2.28
C ARG A 72 -4.55 9.17 -2.14
N LEU A 73 -4.41 8.58 -0.94
CA LEU A 73 -3.40 7.54 -0.69
C LEU A 73 -3.92 6.10 -0.84
N GLY A 74 -5.24 5.90 -0.91
CA GLY A 74 -5.81 4.55 -0.88
C GLY A 74 -5.42 3.79 0.38
N ALA A 75 -5.16 4.51 1.48
CA ALA A 75 -4.67 3.99 2.74
C ALA A 75 -5.83 3.69 3.69
N ARG A 76 -5.75 2.56 4.39
CA ARG A 76 -6.69 2.17 5.45
C ARG A 76 -5.94 1.74 6.70
N ARG A 77 -6.57 1.91 7.86
CA ARG A 77 -6.04 1.43 9.15
C ARG A 77 -5.91 -0.10 9.15
N LEU A 78 -4.81 -0.60 9.70
CA LEU A 78 -4.56 -2.02 9.88
C LEU A 78 -5.13 -2.52 11.22
N SER A 79 -5.08 -1.71 12.27
CA SER A 79 -5.47 -2.07 13.63
C SER A 79 -6.90 -2.64 13.76
N PRO A 80 -7.91 -2.22 12.97
CA PRO A 80 -9.26 -2.80 13.03
C PRO A 80 -9.38 -4.16 12.32
N LEU A 81 -8.38 -4.58 11.54
CA LEU A 81 -8.41 -5.82 10.77
C LEU A 81 -7.94 -7.05 11.58
N TYR A 82 -7.43 -6.85 12.80
CA TYR A 82 -7.02 -7.94 13.69
C TYR A 82 -8.22 -8.56 14.41
N LEU A 83 -8.28 -9.90 14.38
CA LEU A 83 -9.17 -10.68 15.23
C LEU A 83 -8.49 -10.91 16.58
N GLY A 84 -8.76 -10.05 17.57
CA GLY A 84 -8.29 -10.22 18.95
C GLY A 84 -7.79 -8.95 19.64
N ARG A 85 -7.14 -9.14 20.80
CA ARG A 85 -6.63 -8.04 21.63
C ARG A 85 -5.29 -7.47 21.13
N LYS A 86 -4.43 -8.29 20.51
CA LYS A 86 -3.16 -7.81 19.96
C LYS A 86 -3.43 -7.14 18.60
N ARG A 87 -3.21 -5.83 18.54
CA ARG A 87 -3.40 -5.01 17.34
C ARG A 87 -2.08 -4.33 17.04
N GLU A 88 -1.52 -4.58 15.87
CA GLU A 88 -0.39 -3.79 15.40
C GLU A 88 -0.90 -2.50 14.74
N GLN A 89 -0.13 -1.45 14.89
CA GLN A 89 -0.39 -0.17 14.25
C GLN A 89 0.23 -0.22 12.85
N GLY A 90 -0.57 0.12 11.84
CA GLY A 90 -0.14 -0.03 10.46
C GLY A 90 -1.15 0.48 9.47
N LEU A 91 -0.75 0.51 8.20
CA LEU A 91 -1.56 0.91 7.08
C LEU A 91 -1.63 -0.22 6.05
N VAL A 92 -2.82 -0.40 5.49
CA VAL A 92 -3.04 -1.18 4.27
C VAL A 92 -3.09 -0.20 3.11
N LEU A 93 -2.10 -0.25 2.23
CA LEU A 93 -1.91 0.67 1.11
C LEU A 93 -2.30 0.00 -0.20
N GLY A 94 -3.33 0.49 -0.87
CA GLY A 94 -3.74 0.01 -2.19
C GLY A 94 -2.93 0.64 -3.32
N PHE A 95 -2.51 -0.16 -4.31
CA PHE A 95 -1.74 0.33 -5.47
C PHE A 95 -2.39 0.09 -6.84
N SER A 96 -3.54 -0.59 -6.90
CA SER A 96 -4.17 -0.95 -8.18
C SER A 96 -4.79 0.22 -8.93
N GLY A 97 -5.16 1.32 -8.26
CA GLY A 97 -5.80 2.49 -8.87
C GLY A 97 -4.87 3.62 -9.28
N ALA A 98 -3.59 3.58 -8.86
CA ALA A 98 -2.66 4.69 -9.04
C ALA A 98 -1.56 4.37 -10.06
N SER A 99 -1.09 5.40 -10.78
CA SER A 99 0.11 5.30 -11.60
C SER A 99 1.37 5.23 -10.73
N PRO A 100 2.51 4.70 -11.23
CA PRO A 100 3.77 4.72 -10.50
C PRO A 100 4.19 6.12 -9.99
N ALA A 101 3.95 7.16 -10.80
CA ALA A 101 4.22 8.54 -10.39
C ALA A 101 3.28 9.01 -9.27
N GLY A 102 1.99 8.66 -9.35
CA GLY A 102 1.01 8.92 -8.30
C GLY A 102 1.36 8.22 -6.99
N LEU A 103 1.83 6.97 -7.06
CA LEU A 103 2.29 6.21 -5.88
C LEU A 103 3.50 6.86 -5.21
N ARG A 104 4.48 7.34 -5.98
CA ARG A 104 5.62 8.08 -5.43
C ARG A 104 5.20 9.38 -4.75
N ALA A 105 4.27 10.13 -5.35
CA ALA A 105 3.73 11.35 -4.74
C ALA A 105 2.95 11.05 -3.46
N ALA A 106 2.12 10.02 -3.48
CA ALA A 106 1.37 9.52 -2.35
C ALA A 106 2.27 9.16 -1.15
N VAL A 107 3.38 8.45 -1.41
CA VAL A 107 4.35 8.09 -0.37
C VAL A 107 5.02 9.32 0.24
N ARG A 108 5.41 10.31 -0.57
CA ARG A 108 5.98 11.56 -0.03
C ARG A 108 5.00 12.30 0.90
N THR A 109 3.73 12.37 0.51
CA THR A 109 2.69 12.94 1.37
C THR A 109 2.55 12.16 2.68
N LEU A 110 2.58 10.82 2.62
CA LEU A 110 2.54 9.98 3.82
C LEU A 110 3.72 10.28 4.76
N CYS A 111 4.95 10.37 4.22
CA CYS A 111 6.13 10.63 5.04
C CYS A 111 6.06 12.00 5.72
N GLY A 112 5.62 13.05 5.01
CA GLY A 112 5.40 14.37 5.60
C GLY A 112 4.37 14.38 6.74
N VAL A 113 3.38 13.48 6.69
CA VAL A 113 2.43 13.28 7.80
C VAL A 113 3.10 12.57 8.98
N LEU A 114 3.94 11.56 8.72
CA LEU A 114 4.62 10.80 9.76
C LEU A 114 5.68 11.63 10.51
N ASP A 115 6.32 12.59 9.85
CA ASP A 115 7.37 13.44 10.44
C ASP A 115 6.83 14.63 11.27
N GLY A 116 5.56 14.98 11.16
CA GLY A 116 4.98 16.11 11.92
C GLY A 116 4.69 15.81 13.39
N PRO A 117 4.53 16.84 14.24
CA PRO A 117 5.18 17.04 15.56
C PRO A 117 4.63 16.20 16.73
N ASN A 118 4.12 14.99 16.50
CA ASN A 118 3.64 14.13 17.59
C ASN A 118 4.65 13.05 17.98
N ARG A 119 5.91 13.46 18.17
CA ARG A 119 6.96 12.67 18.81
C ARG A 119 7.06 13.06 20.28
#